data_AF-G5C6B5-F1
#
_entry.id   AF-G5C6B5-F1
#
_cell.length_a   1.000
_cell.length_b   1.000
_cell.length_c   1.000
_cell.angle_alpha   90.00
_cell.angle_beta   90.00
_cell.angle_gamma   90.00
#
_symmetry.space_group_name_H-M   'P 1'
#
loop_
_entity.id
_entity.type
_entity.pdbx_description
1 polymer ?
#
loop_
_entity_poly.entity_id
_entity_poly.type
_entity_poly.pdbx_seq_one_letter_code
_entity_poly.pdbx_strand_id
1 'polypeptide(L)'
;MARNLRVYLRRGLTHPDDSVKLLTLSQAGRIVENSDAVTEILNNADLLKQIVYCIGGENLSVTKVAIKSLSRISLMQAGLEASFESNLLDDLKNVMKANDVARYRVYELVVEISSVSPGSLHYCTTSGLVTQLLRELTGEDMLVRATCRLITSEDDRILVFLFILGPLELFQGIRNQPFPELHCATLKVFTAIADQPWSQKLMFNSPGFVEYVMDQSVEHDKASKDAKYELVKALANSKTIAEIFGNPNYLRLRTYLSEGPYCVKPVATTAVEGAG
;
A
#
# COMPACT_ATOMS: atom_id res chain seq x y z
N MET A 1 4.99 -40.01 8.38
CA MET A 1 4.36 -38.96 9.21
C MET A 1 3.69 -37.87 8.35
N ALA A 2 4.38 -37.38 7.31
CA ALA A 2 3.91 -36.48 6.25
C ALA A 2 2.49 -36.71 5.66
N ARG A 3 2.15 -37.94 5.26
CA ARG A 3 0.85 -38.25 4.61
C ARG A 3 -0.38 -37.92 5.46
N ASN A 4 -0.27 -38.04 6.78
CA ASN A 4 -1.37 -37.74 7.69
C ASN A 4 -1.57 -36.23 7.89
N LEU A 5 -0.49 -35.44 7.78
CA LEU A 5 -0.53 -33.99 7.90
C LEU A 5 -1.49 -33.38 6.87
N ARG A 6 -1.45 -33.86 5.62
CA ARG A 6 -2.33 -33.39 4.53
C ARG A 6 -3.82 -33.63 4.84
N VAL A 7 -4.14 -34.80 5.40
CA VAL A 7 -5.52 -35.17 5.75
C VAL A 7 -6.01 -34.33 6.93
N TYR A 8 -5.17 -34.10 7.94
CA TYR A 8 -5.51 -33.26 9.09
C TYR A 8 -5.66 -31.79 8.71
N LEU A 9 -4.78 -31.25 7.86
CA LEU A 9 -4.88 -29.88 7.38
C LEU A 9 -6.14 -29.66 6.53
N ARG A 10 -6.47 -30.60 5.63
CA ARG A 10 -7.69 -30.52 4.84
C ARG A 10 -8.94 -30.56 5.73
N ARG A 11 -9.03 -31.53 6.65
CA ARG A 11 -10.18 -31.65 7.57
C ARG A 11 -10.31 -30.45 8.50
N GLY A 12 -9.19 -29.87 8.92
CA GLY A 12 -9.17 -28.70 9.80
C GLY A 12 -9.67 -27.42 9.12
N LEU A 13 -9.34 -27.21 7.84
CA LEU A 13 -9.82 -26.04 7.09
C LEU A 13 -11.31 -26.12 6.73
N THR A 14 -11.84 -27.33 6.51
CA THR A 14 -13.26 -27.53 6.23
C THR A 14 -14.12 -27.70 7.48
N HIS A 15 -13.53 -27.58 8.67
CA HIS A 15 -14.23 -27.79 9.93
C HIS A 15 -15.20 -26.62 10.20
N PRO A 16 -16.39 -26.82 10.79
CA PRO A 16 -17.32 -25.72 11.08
C PRO A 16 -16.79 -24.73 12.14
N ASP A 17 -15.98 -25.23 13.09
CA ASP A 17 -15.36 -24.40 14.14
C ASP A 17 -14.19 -23.57 13.59
N ASP A 18 -14.31 -22.25 13.68
CA ASP A 18 -13.29 -21.29 13.26
C ASP A 18 -11.99 -21.40 14.06
N SER A 19 -12.03 -21.88 15.31
CA SER A 19 -10.83 -22.13 16.12
C SER A 19 -9.96 -23.21 15.49
N VAL A 20 -10.59 -24.25 14.92
CA VAL A 20 -9.90 -25.34 14.23
C VAL A 20 -9.30 -24.84 12.90
N LYS A 21 -10.03 -23.98 12.17
CA LYS A 21 -9.49 -23.33 10.96
C LYS A 21 -8.29 -22.46 11.28
N LEU A 22 -8.37 -21.63 12.33
CA LEU A 22 -7.29 -20.74 12.77
C LEU A 22 -6.02 -21.50 13.11
N LEU A 23 -6.14 -22.56 13.90
CA LEU A 23 -5.01 -23.43 14.25
C LEU A 23 -4.41 -24.05 12.99
N THR A 24 -5.26 -24.56 12.09
CA THR A 24 -4.84 -25.22 10.86
C THR A 24 -4.09 -24.27 9.92
N LEU A 25 -4.62 -23.06 9.70
CA LEU A 25 -3.98 -22.02 8.91
C LEU A 25 -2.65 -21.59 9.54
N SER A 26 -2.64 -21.33 10.85
CA SER A 26 -1.40 -20.95 11.54
C SER A 26 -0.33 -22.03 11.45
N GLN A 27 -0.69 -23.32 11.44
CA GLN A 27 0.27 -24.41 11.23
C GLN A 27 0.76 -24.43 9.78
N ALA A 28 -0.14 -24.31 8.80
CA ALA A 28 0.25 -24.21 7.38
C ALA A 28 1.26 -23.08 7.12
N GLY A 29 1.05 -21.91 7.73
CA GLY A 29 1.98 -20.77 7.63
C GLY A 29 3.28 -20.90 8.42
N ARG A 30 3.39 -21.83 9.38
CA ARG A 30 4.64 -22.09 10.14
C ARG A 30 5.50 -23.18 9.52
N ILE A 31 4.89 -24.06 8.73
CA ILE A 31 5.58 -25.17 8.06
C ILE A 31 6.63 -24.68 7.05
N VAL A 32 6.56 -23.40 6.64
CA VAL A 32 7.54 -22.73 5.77
C VAL A 32 8.98 -22.76 6.34
N GLU A 33 9.14 -22.90 7.65
CA GLU A 33 10.47 -22.98 8.29
C GLU A 33 11.20 -24.32 8.05
N ASN A 34 10.52 -25.33 7.47
CA ASN A 34 11.11 -26.65 7.21
C ASN A 34 11.00 -27.03 5.71
N SER A 35 12.15 -27.06 5.02
CA SER A 35 12.28 -27.23 3.56
C SER A 35 11.53 -28.46 2.99
N ASP A 36 11.56 -29.61 3.69
CA ASP A 36 10.91 -30.83 3.20
C ASP A 36 9.38 -30.74 3.31
N ALA A 37 8.88 -30.04 4.33
CA ALA A 37 7.46 -29.92 4.60
C ALA A 37 6.79 -28.86 3.70
N VAL A 38 7.53 -27.87 3.20
CA VAL A 38 7.01 -26.88 2.25
C VAL A 38 6.65 -27.51 0.92
N THR A 39 7.54 -28.34 0.36
CA THR A 39 7.27 -28.99 -0.93
C THR A 39 6.02 -29.87 -0.87
N GLU A 40 5.71 -30.46 0.28
CA GLU A 40 4.46 -31.21 0.47
C GLU A 40 3.20 -30.34 0.48
N ILE A 41 3.29 -29.12 1.03
CA ILE A 41 2.19 -28.14 1.00
C ILE A 41 1.99 -27.63 -0.42
N LEU A 42 3.08 -27.26 -1.10
CA LEU A 42 3.01 -26.73 -2.47
C LEU A 42 2.47 -27.76 -3.47
N ASN A 43 2.79 -29.04 -3.28
CA ASN A 43 2.23 -30.13 -4.08
C ASN A 43 0.74 -30.43 -3.76
N ASN A 44 0.13 -29.75 -2.80
CA ASN A 44 -1.25 -29.97 -2.41
C ASN A 44 -2.14 -28.80 -2.86
N ALA A 45 -2.52 -28.82 -4.13
CA ALA A 45 -3.36 -27.80 -4.74
C ALA A 45 -4.70 -27.61 -4.00
N ASP A 46 -5.32 -28.68 -3.50
CA ASP A 46 -6.55 -28.61 -2.71
C ASP A 46 -6.36 -27.82 -1.41
N LEU A 47 -5.23 -28.00 -0.73
CA LEU A 47 -4.93 -27.28 0.51
C LEU A 47 -4.75 -25.79 0.25
N LEU A 48 -3.95 -25.43 -0.75
CA LEU A 48 -3.71 -24.04 -1.14
C LEU A 48 -5.02 -23.36 -1.56
N LYS A 49 -5.85 -24.07 -2.35
CA LYS A 49 -7.18 -23.63 -2.71
C LYS A 49 -8.02 -23.32 -1.48
N GLN A 50 -8.12 -24.23 -0.51
CA GLN A 50 -8.90 -23.97 0.71
C GLN A 50 -8.39 -22.74 1.50
N ILE A 51 -7.08 -22.49 1.55
CA ILE A 51 -6.52 -21.28 2.15
C ILE A 51 -7.02 -20.04 1.40
N VAL A 52 -7.00 -20.04 0.07
CA VAL A 52 -7.53 -18.95 -0.75
C VAL A 52 -9.02 -18.70 -0.51
N TYR A 53 -9.84 -19.75 -0.43
CA TYR A 53 -11.27 -19.59 -0.12
C TYR A 53 -11.51 -19.05 1.31
N CYS A 54 -10.62 -19.32 2.27
CA CYS A 54 -10.69 -18.72 3.61
C CYS A 54 -10.46 -17.20 3.60
N ILE A 55 -9.74 -16.66 2.61
CA ILE A 55 -9.57 -15.20 2.43
C ILE A 55 -10.90 -14.56 2.06
N GLY A 56 -11.70 -15.23 1.22
CA GLY A 56 -13.04 -14.79 0.84
C GLY A 56 -14.14 -15.01 1.90
N GLY A 57 -13.85 -15.70 3.00
CA GLY A 57 -14.84 -16.11 4.00
C GLY A 57 -15.31 -15.00 4.95
N GLU A 58 -16.43 -15.16 5.64
CA GLU A 58 -17.02 -14.07 6.44
C GLU A 58 -16.22 -13.72 7.72
N ASN A 59 -15.56 -14.71 8.34
CA ASN A 59 -14.83 -14.52 9.60
C ASN A 59 -13.49 -13.80 9.39
N LEU A 60 -13.42 -12.53 9.85
CA LEU A 60 -12.24 -11.68 9.76
C LEU A 60 -10.98 -12.27 10.42
N SER A 61 -11.11 -13.00 11.53
CA SER A 61 -9.96 -13.61 12.20
C SER A 61 -9.36 -14.71 11.34
N VAL A 62 -10.21 -15.57 10.76
CA VAL A 62 -9.79 -16.62 9.84
C VAL A 62 -9.16 -16.03 8.58
N THR A 63 -9.77 -14.98 8.01
CA THR A 63 -9.23 -14.25 6.86
C THR A 63 -7.83 -13.71 7.13
N LYS A 64 -7.62 -12.99 8.25
CA LYS A 64 -6.31 -12.41 8.58
C LYS A 64 -5.22 -13.47 8.72
N VAL A 65 -5.55 -14.60 9.37
CA VAL A 65 -4.59 -15.70 9.49
C VAL A 65 -4.36 -16.38 8.13
N ALA A 66 -5.37 -16.49 7.26
CA ALA A 66 -5.21 -17.04 5.91
C ALA A 66 -4.29 -16.18 5.04
N ILE A 67 -4.49 -14.85 5.04
CA ILE A 67 -3.63 -13.90 4.34
C ILE A 67 -2.18 -14.04 4.82
N LYS A 68 -1.97 -13.98 6.13
CA LYS A 68 -0.62 -14.11 6.72
C LYS A 68 0.03 -15.47 6.42
N SER A 69 -0.76 -16.53 6.38
CA SER A 69 -0.25 -17.88 6.11
C SER A 69 0.18 -18.03 4.65
N LEU A 70 -0.64 -17.54 3.71
CA LEU A 70 -0.31 -17.59 2.28
C LEU A 70 0.83 -16.64 1.94
N SER A 71 0.87 -15.45 2.54
CA SER A 71 1.99 -14.50 2.48
C SER A 71 3.31 -15.16 2.89
N ARG A 72 3.31 -15.94 3.98
CA ARG A 72 4.48 -16.70 4.42
C ARG A 72 4.89 -17.80 3.43
N ILE A 73 3.95 -18.53 2.86
CA ILE A 73 4.25 -19.55 1.83
C ILE A 73 4.92 -18.90 0.61
N SER A 74 4.46 -17.70 0.23
CA SER A 74 5.01 -16.87 -0.84
C SER A 74 6.34 -16.19 -0.52
N LEU A 75 6.97 -16.46 0.64
CA LEU A 75 8.36 -16.06 0.89
C LEU A 75 9.36 -16.92 0.11
N MET A 76 8.96 -18.14 -0.27
CA MET A 76 9.79 -19.04 -1.04
C MET A 76 9.50 -18.91 -2.53
N GLN A 77 10.54 -19.04 -3.35
CA GLN A 77 10.44 -18.97 -4.82
C GLN A 77 9.37 -19.91 -5.38
N ALA A 78 9.37 -21.17 -4.98
CA ALA A 78 8.36 -22.15 -5.40
C ALA A 78 6.94 -21.80 -4.90
N GLY A 79 6.81 -21.07 -3.79
CA GLY A 79 5.53 -20.58 -3.28
C GLY A 79 4.98 -19.40 -4.09
N LEU A 80 5.86 -18.51 -4.59
CA LEU A 80 5.47 -17.43 -5.50
C LEU A 80 4.98 -17.98 -6.84
N GLU A 81 5.72 -18.91 -7.43
CA GLU A 81 5.34 -19.60 -8.67
C GLU A 81 4.01 -20.33 -8.49
N ALA A 82 3.85 -21.07 -7.39
CA ALA A 82 2.57 -21.72 -7.07
C ALA A 82 1.44 -20.72 -6.86
N SER A 83 1.70 -19.52 -6.31
CA SER A 83 0.64 -18.56 -6.02
C SER A 83 0.21 -17.72 -7.22
N PHE A 84 1.13 -17.39 -8.12
CA PHE A 84 0.89 -16.43 -9.21
C PHE A 84 1.08 -16.99 -10.63
N GLU A 85 1.65 -18.19 -10.79
CA GLU A 85 1.85 -18.83 -12.11
C GLU A 85 1.10 -20.16 -12.26
N SER A 86 0.37 -20.59 -11.22
CA SER A 86 -0.41 -21.83 -11.23
C SER A 86 -1.93 -21.58 -11.22
N ASN A 87 -2.71 -22.66 -11.23
CA ASN A 87 -4.16 -22.65 -11.05
C ASN A 87 -4.63 -21.90 -9.79
N LEU A 88 -3.76 -21.68 -8.80
CA LEU A 88 -4.10 -20.90 -7.61
C LEU A 88 -4.40 -19.42 -7.94
N LEU A 89 -3.76 -18.86 -8.98
CA LEU A 89 -4.07 -17.50 -9.43
C LEU A 89 -5.53 -17.40 -9.92
N ASP A 90 -6.04 -18.44 -10.58
CA ASP A 90 -7.43 -18.48 -11.03
C ASP A 90 -8.39 -18.60 -9.84
N ASP A 91 -8.03 -19.39 -8.82
CA ASP A 91 -8.79 -19.45 -7.57
C ASP A 91 -8.81 -18.09 -6.84
N LEU A 92 -7.69 -17.36 -6.80
CA LEU A 92 -7.62 -15.99 -6.26
C LEU A 92 -8.55 -15.05 -7.04
N LYS A 93 -8.49 -15.07 -8.38
CA LYS A 93 -9.37 -14.27 -9.25
C LYS A 93 -10.84 -14.65 -9.09
N ASN A 94 -11.16 -15.91 -8.81
CA ASN A 94 -12.52 -16.35 -8.53
C ASN A 94 -13.03 -15.79 -7.19
N VAL A 95 -12.20 -15.81 -6.14
CA VAL A 95 -12.53 -15.19 -4.85
C VAL A 95 -12.76 -13.68 -5.02
N MET A 96 -11.97 -12.99 -5.83
CA MET A 96 -12.16 -11.56 -6.12
C MET A 96 -13.49 -11.24 -6.81
N LYS A 97 -14.04 -12.18 -7.58
CA LYS A 97 -15.34 -11.99 -8.25
C LYS A 97 -16.54 -12.20 -7.33
N ALA A 98 -16.33 -12.75 -6.13
CA ALA A 98 -17.43 -13.08 -5.22
C ALA A 98 -18.14 -11.83 -4.68
N ASN A 99 -17.36 -10.84 -4.23
CA ASN A 99 -17.85 -9.53 -3.79
C ASN A 99 -16.65 -8.58 -3.60
N ASP A 100 -16.95 -7.29 -3.42
CA ASP A 100 -15.91 -6.26 -3.24
C ASP A 100 -15.04 -6.51 -2.00
N VAL A 101 -15.63 -6.97 -0.88
CA VAL A 101 -14.89 -7.25 0.35
C VAL A 101 -13.83 -8.34 0.13
N ALA A 102 -14.18 -9.42 -0.54
CA ALA A 102 -13.27 -10.50 -0.91
C ALA A 102 -12.20 -10.01 -1.88
N ARG A 103 -12.56 -9.16 -2.85
CA ARG A 103 -11.60 -8.52 -3.77
C ARG A 103 -10.53 -7.73 -3.02
N TYR A 104 -10.92 -6.87 -2.08
CA TYR A 104 -9.97 -6.07 -1.30
C TYR A 104 -9.07 -6.89 -0.37
N ARG A 105 -9.56 -8.01 0.16
CA ARG A 105 -8.74 -8.93 0.96
C ARG A 105 -7.70 -9.67 0.13
N VAL A 106 -8.02 -9.98 -1.13
CA VAL A 106 -7.02 -10.49 -2.07
C VAL A 106 -6.00 -9.40 -2.42
N TYR A 107 -6.42 -8.15 -2.59
CA TYR A 107 -5.47 -7.04 -2.74
C TYR A 107 -4.60 -6.83 -1.51
N GLU A 108 -5.13 -7.00 -0.30
CA GLU A 108 -4.35 -6.97 0.95
C GLU A 108 -3.24 -8.03 0.94
N LEU A 109 -3.55 -9.26 0.52
CA LEU A 109 -2.55 -10.31 0.32
C LEU A 109 -1.48 -9.93 -0.72
N VAL A 110 -1.91 -9.40 -1.88
CA VAL A 110 -0.99 -9.00 -2.96
C VAL A 110 -0.04 -7.91 -2.49
N VAL A 111 -0.54 -6.91 -1.76
CA VAL A 111 0.28 -5.84 -1.16
C VAL A 111 1.24 -6.42 -0.13
N GLU A 112 0.79 -7.36 0.70
CA GLU A 112 1.66 -8.00 1.69
C GLU A 112 2.80 -8.77 1.02
N ILE A 113 2.52 -9.58 0.00
CA ILE A 113 3.55 -10.36 -0.70
C ILE A 113 4.52 -9.46 -1.47
N SER A 114 4.00 -8.44 -2.16
CA SER A 114 4.83 -7.49 -2.91
C SER A 114 5.71 -6.63 -1.99
N SER A 115 5.37 -6.49 -0.70
CA SER A 115 6.20 -5.81 0.30
C SER A 115 7.45 -6.55 0.73
N VAL A 116 7.50 -7.86 0.48
CA VAL A 116 8.61 -8.69 0.95
C VAL A 116 9.87 -8.45 0.13
N SER A 117 9.76 -8.43 -1.20
CA SER A 117 10.92 -8.30 -2.08
C SER A 117 10.57 -7.79 -3.48
N PRO A 118 11.54 -7.20 -4.22
CA PRO A 118 11.33 -6.81 -5.62
C PRO A 118 10.96 -7.99 -6.54
N GLY A 119 11.46 -9.19 -6.23
CA GLY A 119 11.10 -10.40 -6.96
C GLY A 119 9.62 -10.75 -6.77
N SER A 120 9.14 -10.76 -5.53
CA SER A 120 7.73 -10.99 -5.19
C SER A 120 6.80 -9.97 -5.86
N LEU A 121 7.24 -8.71 -5.93
CA LEU A 121 6.50 -7.67 -6.65
C LEU A 121 6.43 -7.94 -8.17
N HIS A 122 7.51 -8.42 -8.78
CA HIS A 122 7.50 -8.78 -10.20
C HIS A 122 6.46 -9.86 -10.48
N TYR A 123 6.39 -10.92 -9.68
CA TYR A 123 5.35 -11.95 -9.77
C TYR A 123 3.94 -11.36 -9.66
N CYS A 124 3.71 -10.49 -8.66
CA CYS A 124 2.41 -9.84 -8.46
C CYS A 124 2.03 -8.94 -9.66
N THR A 125 3.01 -8.29 -10.28
CA THR A 125 2.80 -7.42 -11.44
C THR A 125 2.49 -8.23 -12.70
N THR A 126 3.28 -9.27 -12.98
CA THR A 126 3.10 -10.17 -14.12
C THR A 126 1.78 -10.93 -14.05
N SER A 127 1.27 -11.22 -12.84
CA SER A 127 -0.05 -11.83 -12.65
C SER A 127 -1.23 -10.96 -13.12
N GLY A 128 -1.00 -9.66 -13.31
CA GLY A 128 -2.01 -8.65 -13.67
C GLY A 128 -2.83 -8.12 -12.49
N LEU A 129 -2.70 -8.69 -11.29
CA LEU A 129 -3.45 -8.28 -10.10
C LEU A 129 -3.07 -6.87 -9.63
N VAL A 130 -1.78 -6.54 -9.66
CA VAL A 130 -1.29 -5.19 -9.33
C VAL A 130 -1.81 -4.17 -10.34
N THR A 131 -1.73 -4.48 -11.63
CA THR A 131 -2.25 -3.60 -12.69
C THR A 131 -3.76 -3.38 -12.57
N GLN A 132 -4.51 -4.42 -12.18
CA GLN A 132 -5.94 -4.30 -11.93
C GLN A 132 -6.22 -3.41 -10.70
N LEU A 133 -5.51 -3.63 -9.59
CA LEU A 133 -5.59 -2.80 -8.39
C LEU A 133 -5.30 -1.34 -8.73
N LEU A 134 -4.22 -1.08 -9.47
CA LEU A 134 -3.83 0.24 -9.93
C LEU A 134 -4.95 0.93 -10.70
N ARG A 135 -5.52 0.25 -11.70
CA ARG A 135 -6.61 0.79 -12.52
C ARG A 135 -7.87 1.07 -11.69
N GLU A 136 -8.18 0.22 -10.71
CA GLU A 136 -9.29 0.47 -9.79
C GLU A 136 -9.00 1.68 -8.88
N LEU A 137 -7.74 1.91 -8.51
CA LEU A 137 -7.33 3.06 -7.69
C LEU A 137 -7.25 4.39 -8.45
N THR A 138 -6.86 4.33 -9.73
CA THR A 138 -6.77 5.50 -10.62
C THR A 138 -8.08 5.79 -11.36
N GLY A 139 -9.07 4.89 -11.28
CA GLY A 139 -10.43 5.10 -11.78
C GLY A 139 -11.22 6.16 -11.01
N GLU A 140 -12.37 6.54 -11.56
CA GLU A 140 -13.21 7.64 -11.04
C GLU A 140 -13.94 7.30 -9.72
N ASP A 141 -13.95 6.03 -9.29
CA ASP A 141 -14.82 5.55 -8.21
C ASP A 141 -14.20 5.74 -6.81
N MET A 142 -14.80 6.65 -6.04
CA MET A 142 -14.24 7.24 -4.81
C MET A 142 -14.22 6.29 -3.60
N LEU A 143 -15.00 5.20 -3.62
CA LEU A 143 -15.08 4.21 -2.53
C LEU A 143 -13.88 3.24 -2.50
N VAL A 144 -13.24 2.99 -3.64
CA VAL A 144 -12.04 2.14 -3.75
C VAL A 144 -10.85 2.76 -3.00
N ARG A 145 -10.78 4.09 -3.01
CA ARG A 145 -9.71 4.88 -2.38
C ARG A 145 -9.77 4.87 -0.85
N ALA A 146 -10.96 4.76 -0.26
CA ALA A 146 -11.15 4.66 1.18
C ALA A 146 -10.79 3.26 1.73
N THR A 147 -10.99 2.19 0.97
CA THR A 147 -10.61 0.83 1.40
C THR A 147 -9.10 0.63 1.39
N CYS A 148 -8.36 1.34 0.53
CA CYS A 148 -6.89 1.38 0.55
C CYS A 148 -6.30 2.05 1.81
N ARG A 149 -7.13 2.75 2.61
CA ARG A 149 -6.77 3.35 3.90
C ARG A 149 -6.51 2.30 4.99
N LEU A 150 -7.01 1.07 4.84
CA LEU A 150 -6.82 -0.01 5.83
C LEU A 150 -5.58 -0.88 5.56
N ILE A 151 -5.14 -0.97 4.30
CA ILE A 151 -3.99 -1.83 3.91
C ILE A 151 -2.64 -1.11 4.15
N THR A 152 -2.67 0.20 4.41
CA THR A 152 -1.50 1.10 4.46
C THR A 152 -1.13 1.60 5.87
N SER A 153 -1.68 1.01 6.95
CA SER A 153 -1.37 1.44 8.32
C SER A 153 -0.12 0.81 8.93
N GLU A 154 0.57 -0.09 8.22
CA GLU A 154 1.88 -0.64 8.62
C GLU A 154 2.97 -0.01 7.76
N ASP A 155 3.97 0.60 8.41
CA ASP A 155 5.02 1.45 7.80
C ASP A 155 5.74 0.79 6.61
N ASP A 156 5.84 -0.54 6.58
CA ASP A 156 6.54 -1.29 5.53
C ASP A 156 5.73 -1.44 4.21
N ARG A 157 4.39 -1.36 4.26
CA ARG A 157 3.51 -1.59 3.09
C ARG A 157 3.35 -0.35 2.21
N ILE A 158 3.76 0.81 2.72
CA ILE A 158 3.70 2.12 2.06
C ILE A 158 4.69 2.18 0.88
N LEU A 159 5.89 1.59 1.04
CA LEU A 159 6.94 1.54 0.01
C LEU A 159 6.50 0.80 -1.27
N VAL A 160 5.68 -0.24 -1.11
CA VAL A 160 5.14 -1.02 -2.23
C VAL A 160 4.17 -0.21 -3.06
N PHE A 161 3.25 0.48 -2.39
CA PHE A 161 2.26 1.34 -3.04
C PHE A 161 2.94 2.44 -3.87
N LEU A 162 4.05 3.00 -3.35
CA LEU A 162 4.89 3.98 -4.04
C LEU A 162 5.63 3.41 -5.25
N PHE A 163 6.14 2.17 -5.15
CA PHE A 163 6.82 1.52 -6.27
C PHE A 163 5.82 1.12 -7.38
N ILE A 164 4.60 0.73 -6.99
CA ILE A 164 3.54 0.25 -7.87
C ILE A 164 2.84 1.38 -8.65
N LEU A 165 2.47 2.49 -8.00
CA LEU A 165 1.70 3.56 -8.64
C LEU A 165 2.51 4.47 -9.55
N GLY A 166 3.80 4.61 -9.29
CA GLY A 166 4.51 5.73 -9.88
C GLY A 166 4.07 7.05 -9.19
N PRO A 167 4.99 7.84 -8.68
CA PRO A 167 4.67 9.01 -7.87
C PRO A 167 4.11 10.21 -8.63
N LEU A 168 4.18 10.19 -9.97
CA LEU A 168 3.48 11.15 -10.83
C LEU A 168 1.96 10.95 -10.78
N GLU A 169 1.48 9.71 -10.78
CA GLU A 169 0.06 9.38 -10.61
C GLU A 169 -0.42 9.75 -9.21
N LEU A 170 0.44 9.57 -8.20
CA LEU A 170 0.16 9.94 -6.82
C LEU A 170 -0.03 11.46 -6.65
N PHE A 171 0.83 12.28 -7.28
CA PHE A 171 0.73 13.73 -7.21
C PHE A 171 -0.49 14.30 -7.97
N GLN A 172 -0.79 13.78 -9.17
CA GLN A 172 -2.01 14.16 -9.89
C GLN A 172 -3.27 13.80 -9.08
N GLY A 173 -3.24 12.66 -8.39
CA GLY A 173 -4.29 12.23 -7.47
C GLY A 173 -4.45 13.11 -6.22
N ILE A 174 -3.41 13.82 -5.76
CA ILE A 174 -3.50 14.80 -4.66
C ILE A 174 -4.19 16.07 -5.10
N ARG A 175 -3.74 16.63 -6.23
CA ARG A 175 -4.17 17.96 -6.71
C ARG A 175 -5.66 18.03 -7.04
N ASN A 176 -6.22 16.91 -7.49
CA ASN A 176 -7.62 16.80 -7.90
C ASN A 176 -8.48 16.04 -6.87
N GLN A 177 -8.05 15.89 -5.61
CA GLN A 177 -8.78 15.11 -4.61
C GLN A 177 -9.87 15.93 -3.92
N PRO A 178 -11.17 15.65 -4.11
CA PRO A 178 -12.23 16.39 -3.44
C PRO A 178 -12.44 16.00 -1.96
N PHE A 179 -11.84 14.90 -1.49
CA PHE A 179 -11.98 14.42 -0.11
C PHE A 179 -10.75 14.72 0.76
N PRO A 180 -10.90 15.50 1.85
CA PRO A 180 -9.82 15.85 2.78
C PRO A 180 -9.07 14.65 3.37
N GLU A 181 -9.77 13.58 3.70
CA GLU A 181 -9.16 12.42 4.37
C GLU A 181 -8.17 11.68 3.47
N LEU A 182 -8.48 11.63 2.18
CA LEU A 182 -7.68 10.95 1.18
C LEU A 182 -6.47 11.81 0.79
N HIS A 183 -6.71 13.11 0.69
CA HIS A 183 -5.65 14.09 0.53
C HIS A 183 -4.61 13.98 1.68
N CYS A 184 -5.07 13.92 2.93
CA CYS A 184 -4.23 13.70 4.11
C CYS A 184 -3.43 12.39 4.05
N ALA A 185 -4.05 11.30 3.62
CA ALA A 185 -3.39 9.99 3.55
C ALA A 185 -2.21 10.00 2.58
N THR A 186 -2.38 10.61 1.40
CA THR A 186 -1.30 10.71 0.42
C THR A 186 -0.15 11.60 0.89
N LEU A 187 -0.45 12.69 1.61
CA LEU A 187 0.58 13.51 2.25
C LEU A 187 1.39 12.73 3.30
N LYS A 188 0.75 11.86 4.08
CA LYS A 188 1.44 10.99 5.05
C LYS A 188 2.36 9.98 4.37
N VAL A 189 1.94 9.42 3.23
CA VAL A 189 2.78 8.54 2.41
C VAL A 189 4.05 9.28 1.97
N PHE A 190 3.91 10.49 1.43
CA PHE A 190 5.07 11.30 1.05
C PHE A 190 5.94 11.68 2.25
N THR A 191 5.34 11.89 3.42
CA THR A 191 6.06 12.21 4.66
C THR A 191 6.97 11.06 5.09
N ALA A 192 6.45 9.83 5.06
CA ALA A 192 7.19 8.63 5.48
C ALA A 192 8.47 8.40 4.65
N ILE A 193 8.43 8.77 3.37
CA ILE A 193 9.56 8.59 2.44
C ILE A 193 10.39 9.85 2.19
N ALA A 194 10.07 10.96 2.85
CA ALA A 194 10.69 12.25 2.58
C ALA A 194 12.21 12.25 2.80
N ASP A 195 12.72 11.41 3.69
CA ASP A 195 14.16 11.28 3.98
C ASP A 195 14.93 10.51 2.89
N GLN A 196 14.22 9.83 1.99
CA GLN A 196 14.84 8.98 0.98
C GLN A 196 15.32 9.78 -0.25
N PRO A 197 16.59 9.68 -0.67
CA PRO A 197 17.13 10.45 -1.80
C PRO A 197 16.43 10.17 -3.13
N TRP A 198 16.08 8.90 -3.37
CA TRP A 198 15.37 8.51 -4.59
C TRP A 198 13.98 9.15 -4.64
N SER A 199 13.30 9.26 -3.50
CA SER A 199 11.97 9.84 -3.37
C SER A 199 12.01 11.35 -3.58
N GLN A 200 12.99 12.03 -2.97
CA GLN A 200 13.20 13.46 -3.17
C GLN A 200 13.48 13.83 -4.62
N LYS A 201 14.36 13.08 -5.32
CA LYS A 201 14.64 13.34 -6.75
C LYS A 201 13.38 13.29 -7.58
N LEU A 202 12.51 12.38 -7.21
CA LEU A 202 11.30 12.07 -7.90
C LEU A 202 10.17 13.06 -7.58
N MET A 203 10.08 13.54 -6.33
CA MET A 203 9.24 14.68 -5.94
C MET A 203 9.69 15.94 -6.67
N PHE A 204 10.99 16.19 -6.73
CA PHE A 204 11.57 17.35 -7.41
C PHE A 204 11.31 17.34 -8.93
N ASN A 205 11.42 16.16 -9.55
CA ASN A 205 11.14 15.98 -10.98
C ASN A 205 9.64 15.98 -11.33
N SER A 206 8.76 15.96 -10.33
CA SER A 206 7.30 16.00 -10.54
C SER A 206 6.84 17.44 -10.73
N PRO A 207 6.34 17.83 -11.92
CA PRO A 207 5.99 19.22 -12.21
C PRO A 207 4.91 19.74 -11.26
N GLY A 208 5.16 20.87 -10.59
CA GLY A 208 4.20 21.50 -9.68
C GLY A 208 4.23 20.97 -8.24
N PHE A 209 5.00 19.91 -7.94
CA PHE A 209 5.04 19.34 -6.59
C PHE A 209 5.70 20.30 -5.60
N VAL A 210 6.82 20.90 -5.97
CA VAL A 210 7.57 21.82 -5.11
C VAL A 210 6.73 23.07 -4.82
N GLU A 211 6.09 23.62 -5.85
CA GLU A 211 5.17 24.76 -5.73
C GLU A 211 4.01 24.42 -4.82
N TYR A 212 3.38 23.26 -5.03
CA TYR A 212 2.28 22.78 -4.20
C TYR A 212 2.71 22.62 -2.73
N VAL A 213 3.82 21.94 -2.43
CA VAL A 213 4.29 21.73 -1.05
C VAL A 213 4.58 23.05 -0.34
N MET A 214 5.07 24.05 -1.08
CA MET A 214 5.43 25.36 -0.52
C MET A 214 4.26 26.34 -0.44
N ASP A 215 3.15 26.07 -1.13
CA ASP A 215 1.99 26.95 -1.15
C ASP A 215 1.06 26.70 0.05
N GLN A 216 1.06 27.62 1.01
CA GLN A 216 0.24 27.58 2.23
C GLN A 216 -1.26 27.85 1.97
N SER A 217 -1.63 28.33 0.77
CA SER A 217 -2.99 28.74 0.43
C SER A 217 -3.87 27.61 -0.15
N VAL A 218 -3.25 26.50 -0.58
CA VAL A 218 -3.95 25.43 -1.32
C VAL A 218 -4.84 24.58 -0.42
N GLU A 219 -4.52 24.45 0.88
CA GLU A 219 -5.26 23.58 1.79
C GLU A 219 -6.35 24.35 2.55
N HIS A 220 -7.58 23.81 2.55
CA HIS A 220 -8.73 24.45 3.20
C HIS A 220 -9.03 23.88 4.60
N ASP A 221 -8.78 22.60 4.83
CA ASP A 221 -9.08 21.94 6.12
C ASP A 221 -7.84 21.82 7.02
N LYS A 222 -8.10 21.69 8.32
CA LYS A 222 -7.06 21.62 9.35
C LYS A 222 -6.17 20.37 9.20
N ALA A 223 -6.77 19.22 8.89
CA ALA A 223 -6.06 17.95 8.85
C ALA A 223 -5.05 17.91 7.69
N SER A 224 -5.43 18.46 6.52
CA SER A 224 -4.55 18.54 5.36
C SER A 224 -3.41 19.53 5.59
N LYS A 225 -3.67 20.68 6.23
CA LYS A 225 -2.62 21.62 6.66
C LYS A 225 -1.61 20.97 7.60
N ASP A 226 -2.08 20.25 8.62
CA ASP A 226 -1.23 19.56 9.58
C ASP A 226 -0.41 18.44 8.90
N ALA A 227 -1.04 17.65 8.01
CA ALA A 227 -0.35 16.60 7.26
C ALA A 227 0.72 17.16 6.30
N LYS A 228 0.43 18.26 5.62
CA LYS A 228 1.37 18.94 4.73
C LYS A 228 2.55 19.54 5.50
N TYR A 229 2.28 20.10 6.67
CA TYR A 229 3.33 20.61 7.54
C TYR A 229 4.28 19.51 8.02
N GLU A 230 3.76 18.33 8.37
CA GLU A 230 4.62 17.18 8.69
C GLU A 230 5.45 16.71 7.50
N LEU A 231 4.92 16.73 6.27
CA LEU A 231 5.69 16.48 5.05
C LEU A 231 6.85 17.48 4.89
N VAL A 232 6.55 18.79 4.99
CA VAL A 232 7.57 19.85 4.89
C VAL A 232 8.66 19.68 5.95
N LYS A 233 8.26 19.32 7.17
CA LYS A 233 9.17 19.06 8.29
C LYS A 233 10.06 17.86 8.03
N ALA A 234 9.51 16.77 7.51
CA ALA A 234 10.28 15.59 7.14
C ALA A 234 11.28 15.91 6.03
N LEU A 235 10.85 16.63 4.98
CA LEU A 235 11.75 17.07 3.89
C LEU A 235 12.86 18.00 4.41
N ALA A 236 12.52 19.01 5.21
CA ALA A 236 13.50 19.97 5.72
C ALA A 236 14.54 19.36 6.66
N ASN A 237 14.18 18.29 7.37
CA ASN A 237 15.09 17.58 8.28
C ASN A 237 15.94 16.51 7.60
N SER A 238 15.63 16.20 6.34
CA SER A 238 16.44 15.27 5.55
C SER A 238 17.83 15.82 5.28
N LYS A 239 18.83 14.93 5.36
CA LYS A 239 20.24 15.28 5.11
C LYS A 239 20.53 15.52 3.62
N THR A 240 19.71 14.95 2.74
CA THR A 240 19.95 14.92 1.28
C THR A 240 19.12 15.94 0.52
N ILE A 241 18.16 16.60 1.18
CA ILE A 241 17.23 17.53 0.54
C ILE A 241 17.92 18.75 -0.08
N ALA A 242 18.94 19.31 0.57
CA ALA A 242 19.62 20.52 0.09
C ALA A 242 20.41 20.25 -1.19
N GLU A 243 20.95 19.04 -1.33
CA GLU A 243 21.64 18.58 -2.54
C GLU A 243 20.63 18.35 -3.68
N ILE A 244 19.47 17.77 -3.39
CA ILE A 244 18.50 17.35 -4.41
C ILE A 244 17.56 18.49 -4.84
N PHE A 245 16.93 19.18 -3.90
CA PHE A 245 16.01 20.30 -4.19
C PHE A 245 16.77 21.61 -4.47
N GLY A 246 18.05 21.66 -4.10
CA GLY A 246 18.88 22.85 -4.14
C GLY A 246 18.66 23.77 -2.93
N ASN A 247 19.71 24.54 -2.62
CA ASN A 247 19.72 25.51 -1.51
C ASN A 247 18.53 26.49 -1.50
N PRO A 248 18.07 27.05 -2.64
CA PRO A 248 16.92 27.97 -2.62
C PRO A 248 15.64 27.33 -2.08
N ASN A 249 15.35 26.09 -2.48
CA ASN A 249 14.17 25.37 -2.04
C ASN A 249 14.30 24.86 -0.61
N TYR A 250 15.50 24.45 -0.20
CA TYR A 250 15.76 24.11 1.20
C TYR A 250 15.49 25.29 2.16
N LEU A 251 15.93 26.50 1.80
CA LEU A 251 15.65 27.70 2.60
C LEU A 251 14.14 28.02 2.65
N ARG A 252 13.41 27.81 1.55
CA ARG A 252 11.94 27.97 1.52
C ARG A 252 11.25 26.96 2.45
N LEU A 253 11.68 25.70 2.48
CA LEU A 253 11.16 24.69 3.42
C LEU A 253 11.43 25.09 4.88
N ARG A 254 12.63 25.59 5.20
CA ARG A 254 12.96 26.10 6.55
C ARG A 254 12.13 27.32 6.93
N THR A 255 11.88 28.21 5.98
CA THR A 255 11.02 29.39 6.19
C THR A 255 9.58 28.96 6.48
N TYR A 256 9.05 28.00 5.73
CA TYR A 256 7.72 27.42 5.97
C TYR A 256 7.61 26.82 7.39
N LEU A 257 8.66 26.14 7.88
CA LEU A 257 8.68 25.64 9.26
C LEU A 257 8.66 26.75 10.31
N SER A 258 9.36 27.87 10.06
CA SER A 258 9.35 29.00 10.98
C SER A 258 8.04 29.78 10.99
N GLU A 259 7.35 29.85 9.85
CA GLU A 259 6.04 30.52 9.70
C GLU A 259 4.90 29.68 10.27
N GLY A 260 5.03 28.35 10.28
CA GLY A 260 4.02 27.43 10.78
C GLY A 260 2.90 27.10 9.75
N PRO A 261 2.03 26.13 10.05
CA PRO A 261 1.04 25.58 9.11
C PRO A 261 -0.11 26.54 8.71
N TYR A 262 -0.26 27.67 9.39
CA TYR A 262 -1.41 28.57 9.27
C TYR A 262 -1.06 30.00 8.84
N CYS A 263 0.20 30.28 8.49
CA CYS A 263 0.56 31.59 8.00
C CYS A 263 -0.06 31.80 6.61
N VAL A 264 -0.78 32.91 6.41
CA VAL A 264 -1.30 33.29 5.09
C VAL A 264 -0.56 34.56 4.70
N LYS A 265 0.24 34.50 3.63
CA LYS A 265 0.92 35.69 3.12
C LYS A 265 -0.13 36.68 2.61
N PRO A 266 -0.15 37.94 3.09
CA PRO A 266 -1.10 38.92 2.60
C PRO A 266 -0.82 39.16 1.11
N VAL A 267 -1.85 38.98 0.27
CA VAL A 267 -1.80 39.37 -1.13
C VAL A 267 -1.59 40.89 -1.15
N ALA A 268 -0.43 41.34 -1.60
CA ALA A 268 -0.15 42.75 -1.81
C ALA A 268 -1.15 43.27 -2.87
N THR A 269 -2.22 43.90 -2.41
CA THR A 269 -3.15 44.60 -3.28
C THR A 269 -2.43 45.90 -3.65
N THR A 270 -1.83 45.96 -4.83
CA THR A 270 -1.30 47.22 -5.35
C THR A 270 -2.48 48.13 -5.63
N ALA A 271 -2.74 49.04 -4.69
CA ALA A 271 -3.50 50.24 -4.97
C ALA A 271 -2.67 51.10 -5.93
N VAL A 272 -3.26 51.48 -7.06
CA VAL A 272 -2.82 52.69 -7.77
C VAL A 272 -4.03 53.58 -7.89
N GLU A 273 -3.95 54.69 -7.15
CA GLU A 273 -4.83 55.85 -7.13
C GLU A 273 -5.08 56.40 -8.54
N GLY A 274 -6.25 57.02 -8.70
CA GLY A 274 -6.67 57.68 -9.93
C GLY A 274 -5.87 58.94 -10.26
N ALA A 275 -5.86 59.24 -11.56
CA ALA A 275 -5.72 60.59 -12.07
C ALA A 275 -6.55 60.67 -13.36
N GLY A 276 -7.62 61.47 -13.31
CA GLY A 276 -8.54 61.77 -14.41
C GLY A 276 -9.61 62.73 -13.94
#